data_AF-J2IHI0-F1
#
_entry.id   AF-J2IHI0-F1
#
_cell.length_a   1.000
_cell.length_b   1.000
_cell.length_c   1.000
_cell.angle_alpha   90.00
_cell.angle_beta   90.00
_cell.angle_gamma   90.00
#
_symmetry.space_group_name_H-M   'P 1'
#
loop_
_entity.id
_entity.type
_entity.pdbx_description
1 polymer ?
#
loop_
_entity_poly.entity_id
_entity_poly.type
_entity_poly.pdbx_seq_one_letter_code
_entity_poly.pdbx_strand_id
1 'polypeptide(L)'
;MWQDTAGFNFSSADLALDSQLHELADTGAISLISQLQTTLDLQQQLDIFAMHASRILPLTALNLRTAQGHFAAAGSMAGQHQYHTELQLEQHLLGQLSYQSNHPFSSLVQRQLLLLESEWLYALRNALLVNRLQQMALKDPLTGLGNRRFFDDSYSKAIQLAKRHQQPFALLLLDLDNFKQVNDLSGHSTGDQVLLAVADCMRETLRATDSLFRFGGDEFALLLQDQDADHAELIACRLQQKINQHPLLNLHQVGCSIGLAWLAAEQQERDLFHQADEALYQAKTTGKGKVAAERLSVKGLSQPRSGINKVSASLAAAS
;
A
#
# COMPACT_ATOMS: atom_id res chain seq x y z
N MET A 1 16.22 72.53 -26.22
CA MET A 1 16.28 71.16 -26.80
C MET A 1 16.99 70.30 -25.77
N TRP A 2 16.35 69.54 -24.90
CA TRP A 2 15.10 68.79 -25.02
C TRP A 2 14.37 68.70 -23.67
N GLN A 3 13.04 68.73 -23.73
CA GLN A 3 12.09 68.49 -22.63
C GLN A 3 11.79 66.99 -22.49
N ASP A 4 11.35 66.61 -21.28
CA ASP A 4 10.34 65.62 -20.90
C ASP A 4 10.25 64.25 -21.63
N THR A 5 10.35 63.16 -20.86
CA THR A 5 9.22 62.24 -20.59
C THR A 5 9.69 61.05 -19.72
N ALA A 6 9.09 60.88 -18.54
CA ALA A 6 8.65 59.60 -17.97
C ALA A 6 8.01 59.84 -16.59
N GLY A 7 6.81 60.43 -16.60
CA GLY A 7 5.92 60.37 -15.44
C GLY A 7 5.34 58.96 -15.35
N PHE A 8 5.82 58.17 -14.40
CA PHE A 8 5.09 56.98 -13.95
C PHE A 8 3.95 57.45 -13.04
N ASN A 9 2.78 57.63 -13.64
CA ASN A 9 1.53 57.80 -12.89
C ASN A 9 1.17 56.43 -12.28
N PHE A 10 1.53 56.20 -11.02
CA PHE A 10 0.87 55.18 -10.22
C PHE A 10 -0.51 55.73 -9.85
N SER A 11 -1.57 55.00 -10.21
CA SER A 11 -2.92 55.31 -9.78
C SER A 11 -2.98 55.25 -8.25
N SER A 12 -3.66 56.21 -7.62
CA SER A 12 -3.94 56.19 -6.18
C SER A 12 -4.73 54.96 -5.73
N ALA A 13 -5.36 54.23 -6.68
CA ALA A 13 -6.03 52.96 -6.43
C ALA A 13 -5.05 51.77 -6.28
N ASP A 14 -3.90 51.79 -6.98
CA ASP A 14 -2.92 50.70 -6.92
C ASP A 14 -2.14 50.73 -5.59
N LEU A 15 -1.86 51.93 -5.07
CA LEU A 15 -1.25 52.11 -3.74
C LEU A 15 -2.24 51.81 -2.60
N ALA A 16 -3.54 52.03 -2.81
CA ALA A 16 -4.57 51.73 -1.83
C ALA A 16 -4.84 50.22 -1.71
N LEU A 17 -4.78 49.48 -2.82
CA LEU A 17 -4.91 48.02 -2.84
C LEU A 17 -3.75 47.34 -2.10
N ASP A 18 -2.53 47.86 -2.28
CA ASP A 18 -1.31 47.33 -1.65
C ASP A 18 -1.31 47.53 -0.12
N SER A 19 -1.84 48.68 0.37
CA SER A 19 -2.03 48.92 1.80
C SER A 19 -3.11 48.04 2.43
N GLN A 20 -4.21 47.76 1.72
CA GLN A 20 -5.29 46.90 2.21
C GLN A 20 -4.89 45.41 2.20
N LEU A 21 -3.99 45.00 1.30
CA LEU A 21 -3.43 43.64 1.27
C LEU A 21 -2.41 43.41 2.41
N HIS A 22 -1.68 44.44 2.83
CA HIS A 22 -0.74 44.34 3.95
C HIS A 22 -1.46 44.30 5.31
N GLU A 23 -2.58 45.01 5.49
CA GLU A 23 -3.34 45.00 6.75
C GLU A 23 -4.16 43.72 7.00
N LEU A 24 -4.43 42.91 5.97
CA LEU A 24 -5.14 41.63 6.11
C LEU A 24 -4.21 40.44 6.44
N ALA A 25 -2.90 40.63 6.42
CA ALA A 25 -1.94 39.55 6.67
C ALA A 25 -1.70 39.27 8.18
N ASP A 26 -2.15 40.14 9.08
CA ASP A 26 -1.79 40.09 10.51
C ASP A 26 -2.96 39.69 11.44
N THR A 27 -4.00 39.03 10.91
CA THR A 27 -5.15 38.55 11.70
C THR A 27 -5.21 37.02 11.77
N GLY A 28 -4.52 36.43 12.75
CA GLY A 28 -4.82 35.09 13.28
C GLY A 28 -4.59 33.88 12.35
N ALA A 29 -4.02 34.06 11.15
CA ALA A 29 -3.71 32.95 10.27
C ALA A 29 -2.53 32.14 10.83
N ILE A 30 -2.78 30.88 11.19
CA ILE A 30 -1.74 29.94 11.61
C ILE A 30 -0.71 29.83 10.46
N SER A 31 0.57 30.05 10.79
CA SER A 31 1.69 29.94 9.83
C SER A 31 1.69 28.57 9.14
N LEU A 32 2.00 28.54 7.83
CA LEU A 32 2.15 27.32 7.04
C LEU A 32 3.10 26.33 7.73
N ILE A 33 4.24 26.80 8.22
CA ILE A 33 5.22 25.98 8.96
C ILE A 33 4.57 25.26 10.14
N SER A 34 3.78 25.98 10.94
CA SER A 34 3.12 25.41 12.11
C SER A 34 2.10 24.33 11.74
N GLN A 35 1.41 24.46 10.61
CA GLN A 35 0.45 23.45 10.14
C GLN A 35 1.16 22.23 9.56
N LEU A 36 2.20 22.44 8.74
CA LEU A 36 2.97 21.37 8.12
C LEU A 36 3.69 20.49 9.15
N GLN A 37 4.11 21.06 10.30
CA GLN A 37 4.72 20.30 11.39
C GLN A 37 3.75 19.36 12.12
N THR A 38 2.44 19.50 11.93
CA THR A 38 1.44 18.63 12.59
C THR A 38 1.24 17.28 11.90
N THR A 39 1.80 17.08 10.71
CA THR A 39 1.57 15.87 9.91
C THR A 39 2.82 15.43 9.15
N LEU A 40 2.96 14.11 8.98
CA LEU A 40 3.96 13.47 8.13
C LEU A 40 3.33 12.83 6.88
N ASP A 41 2.01 12.99 6.71
CA ASP A 41 1.31 12.53 5.52
C ASP A 41 1.54 13.49 4.35
N LEU A 42 2.07 12.97 3.24
CA LEU A 42 2.43 13.78 2.07
C LEU A 42 1.22 14.42 1.39
N GLN A 43 0.08 13.73 1.37
CA GLN A 43 -1.15 14.24 0.76
C GLN A 43 -1.71 15.38 1.60
N GLN A 44 -1.78 15.21 2.91
CA GLN A 44 -2.23 16.25 3.82
C GLN A 44 -1.30 17.48 3.80
N GLN A 45 0.02 17.28 3.75
CA GLN A 45 0.97 18.39 3.59
C GLN A 45 0.76 19.14 2.26
N LEU A 46 0.53 18.41 1.16
CA LEU A 46 0.24 19.01 -0.14
C LEU A 46 -1.06 19.82 -0.12
N ASP A 47 -2.12 19.31 0.53
CA ASP A 47 -3.40 20.02 0.64
C ASP A 47 -3.29 21.29 1.51
N ILE A 48 -2.55 21.22 2.62
CA ILE A 48 -2.22 22.40 3.44
C ILE A 48 -1.47 23.42 2.61
N PHE A 49 -0.41 23.00 1.92
CA PHE A 49 0.38 23.89 1.07
C PHE A 49 -0.47 24.52 -0.05
N ALA A 50 -1.32 23.73 -0.71
CA ALA A 50 -2.23 24.20 -1.76
C ALA A 50 -3.18 25.29 -1.25
N MET A 51 -3.68 25.17 -0.03
CA MET A 51 -4.55 26.17 0.61
C MET A 51 -3.82 27.53 0.76
N HIS A 52 -2.56 27.51 1.20
CA HIS A 52 -1.76 28.75 1.33
C HIS A 52 -1.35 29.30 -0.03
N ALA A 53 -0.93 28.45 -0.96
CA ALA A 53 -0.58 28.86 -2.33
C ALA A 53 -1.77 29.50 -3.07
N SER A 54 -2.99 29.02 -2.83
CA SER A 54 -4.21 29.56 -3.41
C SER A 54 -4.54 31.00 -2.95
N ARG A 55 -3.97 31.46 -1.83
CA ARG A 55 -4.09 32.86 -1.38
C ARG A 55 -3.20 33.82 -2.18
N ILE A 56 -2.13 33.29 -2.79
CA ILE A 56 -1.23 34.06 -3.67
C ILE A 56 -1.84 34.14 -5.07
N LEU A 57 -2.28 32.99 -5.60
CA LEU A 57 -2.90 32.88 -6.91
C LEU A 57 -3.97 31.77 -6.88
N PRO A 58 -5.21 32.00 -7.35
CA PRO A 58 -6.20 30.93 -7.45
C PRO A 58 -5.68 29.79 -8.34
N LEU A 59 -5.40 28.63 -7.75
CA LEU A 59 -4.89 27.45 -8.45
C LEU A 59 -6.05 26.57 -8.92
N THR A 60 -5.94 26.02 -10.12
CA THR A 60 -6.83 24.95 -10.60
C THR A 60 -6.29 23.57 -10.27
N ALA A 61 -4.97 23.40 -10.23
CA ALA A 61 -4.32 22.17 -9.80
C ALA A 61 -2.97 22.44 -9.15
N LEU A 62 -2.60 21.56 -8.23
CA LEU A 62 -1.25 21.48 -7.68
C LEU A 62 -0.84 20.01 -7.59
N ASN A 63 0.25 19.64 -8.27
CA ASN A 63 0.73 18.27 -8.30
C ASN A 63 2.18 18.19 -7.82
N LEU A 64 2.43 17.27 -6.89
CA LEU A 64 3.77 16.94 -6.40
C LEU A 64 4.19 15.59 -6.96
N ARG A 65 5.37 15.55 -7.58
CA ARG A 65 6.02 14.32 -8.04
C ARG A 65 7.28 14.10 -7.24
N THR A 66 7.38 12.97 -6.56
CA THR A 66 8.57 12.58 -5.80
C THR A 66 9.06 11.21 -6.27
N ALA A 67 10.23 10.78 -5.77
CA ALA A 67 10.69 9.41 -6.00
C ALA A 67 9.76 8.34 -5.38
N GLN A 68 8.84 8.73 -4.49
CA GLN A 68 7.94 7.83 -3.77
C GLN A 68 6.53 7.79 -4.36
N GLY A 69 6.20 8.67 -5.31
CA GLY A 69 4.89 8.70 -5.95
C GLY A 69 4.48 10.07 -6.47
N HIS A 70 3.25 10.11 -6.98
CA HIS A 70 2.60 11.31 -7.51
C HIS A 70 1.40 11.65 -6.64
N PHE A 71 1.30 12.91 -6.23
CA PHE A 71 0.28 13.43 -5.34
C PHE A 71 -0.37 14.63 -6.01
N ALA A 72 -1.69 14.76 -5.87
CA ALA A 72 -2.46 15.86 -6.43
C ALA A 72 -3.31 16.48 -5.33
N ALA A 73 -3.27 17.79 -5.18
CA ALA A 73 -4.09 18.49 -4.20
C ALA A 73 -5.58 18.27 -4.51
N ALA A 74 -6.41 18.23 -3.47
CA ALA A 74 -7.84 18.00 -3.60
C ALA A 74 -8.49 18.97 -4.60
N GLY A 75 -9.29 18.44 -5.53
CA GLY A 75 -9.99 19.23 -6.55
C GLY A 75 -9.13 19.66 -7.74
N SER A 76 -7.92 19.10 -7.92
CA SER A 76 -7.03 19.44 -9.04
C SER A 76 -7.67 19.15 -10.41
N MET A 77 -7.76 20.19 -11.25
CA MET A 77 -8.24 20.15 -12.64
C MET A 77 -7.28 20.88 -13.58
N ALA A 78 -7.34 20.53 -14.88
CA ALA A 78 -6.50 21.15 -15.90
C ALA A 78 -6.74 22.67 -15.98
N GLY A 79 -5.66 23.46 -15.88
CA GLY A 79 -5.66 24.92 -16.04
C GLY A 79 -5.06 25.37 -17.37
N GLN A 80 -5.25 26.66 -17.71
CA GLN A 80 -4.70 27.24 -18.95
C GLN A 80 -3.20 27.54 -18.88
N HIS A 81 -2.70 27.93 -17.71
CA HIS A 81 -1.31 28.27 -17.47
C HIS A 81 -0.70 27.25 -16.52
N GLN A 82 0.58 26.93 -16.74
CA GLN A 82 1.35 26.01 -15.91
C GLN A 82 2.68 26.63 -15.48
N TYR A 83 3.11 26.30 -14.27
CA TYR A 83 4.41 26.67 -13.73
C TYR A 83 4.97 25.49 -12.95
N HIS A 84 6.26 25.20 -13.14
CA HIS A 84 6.91 24.05 -12.53
C HIS A 84 8.15 24.50 -11.77
N THR A 85 8.34 23.91 -10.59
CA THR A 85 9.52 24.13 -9.76
C THR A 85 10.09 22.81 -9.28
N GLU A 86 11.38 22.83 -8.95
CA GLU A 86 12.05 21.71 -8.32
C GLU A 86 12.24 22.01 -6.83
N LEU A 87 11.71 21.14 -5.99
CA LEU A 87 11.87 21.22 -4.55
C LEU A 87 13.22 20.62 -4.20
N GLN A 88 14.23 21.48 -4.13
CA GLN A 88 15.59 21.11 -3.76
C GLN A 88 15.90 21.63 -2.36
N LEU A 89 16.43 20.76 -1.52
CA LEU A 89 16.96 21.13 -0.22
C LEU A 89 18.44 20.69 -0.15
N GLU A 90 19.33 21.66 0.04
CA GLU A 90 20.78 21.49 -0.07
C GLU A 90 21.20 20.97 -1.46
N GLN A 91 21.56 19.70 -1.59
CA GLN A 91 21.94 19.03 -2.85
C GLN A 91 20.99 17.88 -3.21
N HIS A 92 19.87 17.74 -2.50
CA HIS A 92 18.93 16.65 -2.68
C HIS A 92 17.65 17.16 -3.34
N LEU A 93 17.31 16.58 -4.49
CA LEU A 93 16.00 16.75 -5.11
C LEU A 93 14.95 15.98 -4.30
N LEU A 94 14.02 16.69 -3.68
CA LEU A 94 12.90 16.11 -2.94
C LEU A 94 11.73 15.76 -3.87
N GLY A 95 11.51 16.58 -4.90
CA GLY A 95 10.48 16.36 -5.89
C GLY A 95 10.33 17.52 -6.87
N GLN A 96 9.32 17.42 -7.74
CA GLN A 96 8.91 18.45 -8.68
C GLN A 96 7.48 18.87 -8.36
N LEU A 97 7.24 20.17 -8.28
CA LEU A 97 5.95 20.75 -8.02
C LEU A 97 5.41 21.39 -9.31
N SER A 98 4.13 21.15 -9.60
CA SER A 98 3.48 21.60 -10.82
C SER A 98 2.21 22.34 -10.47
N TYR A 99 2.23 23.66 -10.66
CA TYR A 99 1.13 24.57 -10.46
C TYR A 99 0.35 24.74 -11.76
N GLN A 100 -0.98 24.77 -11.67
CA GLN A 100 -1.83 25.18 -12.78
C GLN A 100 -2.84 26.23 -12.31
N SER A 101 -3.14 27.19 -13.19
CA SER A 101 -4.11 28.25 -12.93
C SER A 101 -4.74 28.72 -14.24
N ASN A 102 -5.90 29.38 -14.14
CA ASN A 102 -6.47 30.15 -15.24
C ASN A 102 -5.80 31.52 -15.40
N HIS A 103 -4.98 31.94 -14.44
CA HIS A 103 -4.23 33.19 -14.45
C HIS A 103 -2.75 32.95 -14.76
N PRO A 104 -2.07 33.89 -15.43
CA PRO A 104 -0.65 33.76 -15.73
C PRO A 104 0.22 33.90 -14.47
N PHE A 105 1.30 33.11 -14.40
CA PHE A 105 2.28 33.18 -13.33
C PHE A 105 3.28 34.30 -13.60
N SER A 106 2.97 35.52 -13.13
CA SER A 106 3.89 36.67 -13.22
C SER A 106 5.16 36.43 -12.40
N SER A 107 6.25 37.15 -12.69
CA SER A 107 7.51 37.00 -11.94
C SER A 107 7.37 37.29 -10.43
N LEU A 108 6.43 38.16 -10.04
CA LEU A 108 6.12 38.43 -8.64
C LEU A 108 5.46 37.22 -7.97
N VAL A 109 4.45 36.63 -8.63
CA VAL A 109 3.76 35.43 -8.15
C VAL A 109 4.72 34.24 -8.05
N GLN A 110 5.56 34.03 -9.08
CA GLN A 110 6.59 32.98 -9.06
C GLN A 110 7.52 33.15 -7.86
N ARG A 111 7.95 34.38 -7.55
CA ARG A 111 8.80 34.65 -6.38
C ARG A 111 8.07 34.37 -5.05
N GLN A 112 6.80 34.75 -4.94
CA GLN A 112 6.01 34.47 -3.74
C GLN A 112 5.78 32.97 -3.53
N LEU A 113 5.53 32.22 -4.60
CA LEU A 113 5.42 30.76 -4.56
C LEU A 113 6.74 30.13 -4.11
N LEU A 114 7.89 30.56 -4.65
CA LEU A 114 9.21 30.05 -4.25
C LEU A 114 9.51 30.30 -2.76
N LEU A 115 9.10 31.46 -2.22
CA LEU A 115 9.23 31.75 -0.79
C LEU A 115 8.36 30.79 0.04
N LEU A 116 7.11 30.56 -0.38
CA LEU A 116 6.22 29.62 0.27
C LEU A 116 6.74 28.17 0.20
N GLU A 117 7.29 27.75 -0.95
CA GLU A 117 7.94 26.45 -1.14
C GLU A 117 9.06 26.23 -0.13
N SER A 118 9.87 27.26 0.14
CA SER A 118 10.98 27.20 1.09
C SER A 118 10.54 26.87 2.52
N GLU A 119 9.34 27.28 2.92
CA GLU A 119 8.75 26.95 4.23
C GLU A 119 8.35 25.46 4.34
N TRP A 120 8.09 24.80 3.21
CA TRP A 120 7.67 23.39 3.17
C TRP A 120 8.85 22.41 3.14
N LEU A 121 10.00 22.81 2.57
CA LEU A 121 11.11 21.89 2.24
C LEU A 121 11.51 20.93 3.39
N TYR A 122 11.66 21.44 4.63
CA TYR A 122 12.05 20.60 5.76
C TYR A 122 10.95 19.63 6.21
N ALA A 123 9.69 20.07 6.23
CA ALA A 123 8.56 19.20 6.58
C ALA A 123 8.35 18.11 5.51
N LEU A 124 8.52 18.47 4.22
CA LEU A 124 8.50 17.54 3.10
C LEU A 124 9.64 16.52 3.20
N ARG A 125 10.87 16.95 3.47
CA ARG A 125 12.02 16.05 3.68
C ARG A 125 11.71 15.03 4.77
N ASN A 126 11.15 15.47 5.90
CA ASN A 126 10.84 14.58 7.02
C ASN A 126 9.74 13.57 6.66
N ALA A 127 8.66 14.01 6.00
CA ALA A 127 7.62 13.12 5.51
C ALA A 127 8.16 12.07 4.52
N LEU A 128 9.01 12.50 3.58
CA LEU A 128 9.68 11.59 2.64
C LEU A 128 10.63 10.61 3.35
N LEU A 129 11.39 11.04 4.35
CA LEU A 129 12.26 10.15 5.11
C LEU A 129 11.47 9.11 5.89
N VAL A 130 10.41 9.52 6.59
CA VAL A 130 9.55 8.60 7.35
C VAL A 130 8.87 7.62 6.42
N ASN A 131 8.33 8.09 5.29
CA ASN A 131 7.75 7.20 4.29
C ASN A 131 8.79 6.23 3.75
N ARG A 132 10.02 6.66 3.45
CA ARG A 132 11.11 5.75 3.06
C ARG A 132 11.44 4.73 4.14
N LEU A 133 11.48 5.11 5.41
CA LEU A 133 11.71 4.19 6.52
C LEU A 133 10.58 3.16 6.64
N GLN A 134 9.32 3.59 6.50
CA GLN A 134 8.18 2.68 6.46
C GLN A 134 8.22 1.74 5.25
N GLN A 135 8.64 2.25 4.09
CA GLN A 135 8.87 1.47 2.87
C GLN A 135 10.09 0.55 2.96
N MET A 136 11.01 0.78 3.90
CA MET A 136 12.11 -0.13 4.20
C MET A 136 11.69 -1.19 5.23
N ALA A 137 10.70 -0.89 6.07
CA ALA A 137 10.08 -1.84 6.99
C ALA A 137 9.03 -2.72 6.27
N LEU A 138 9.40 -3.36 5.16
CA LEU A 138 8.53 -4.33 4.43
C LEU A 138 8.49 -5.71 5.07
N LYS A 139 9.29 -5.92 6.12
CA LYS A 139 9.41 -7.19 6.83
C LYS A 139 8.74 -7.12 8.19
N ASP A 140 8.05 -8.19 8.56
CA ASP A 140 7.60 -8.41 9.92
C ASP A 140 8.83 -8.67 10.81
N PRO A 141 9.05 -7.87 11.87
CA PRO A 141 10.27 -7.94 12.67
C PRO A 141 10.41 -9.25 13.46
N LEU A 142 9.29 -9.92 13.75
CA LEU A 142 9.29 -11.21 14.45
C LEU A 142 9.66 -12.35 13.49
N THR A 143 8.90 -12.51 12.41
CA THR A 143 9.00 -13.69 11.53
C THR A 143 9.97 -13.54 10.36
N GLY A 144 10.38 -12.31 10.04
CA GLY A 144 11.20 -11.98 8.85
C GLY A 144 10.46 -12.15 7.51
N LEU A 145 9.17 -12.52 7.54
CA LEU A 145 8.30 -12.57 6.36
C LEU A 145 7.93 -11.16 5.90
N GLY A 146 7.35 -11.01 4.72
CA GLY A 146 6.78 -9.73 4.33
C GLY A 146 5.67 -9.31 5.28
N ASN A 147 5.50 -8.02 5.56
CA ASN A 147 4.36 -7.54 6.34
C ASN A 147 3.15 -7.25 5.42
N ARG A 148 2.03 -6.84 6.02
CA ARG A 148 0.82 -6.47 5.28
C ARG A 148 1.04 -5.43 4.18
N ARG A 149 1.82 -4.38 4.45
CA ARG A 149 2.12 -3.35 3.43
C ARG A 149 2.87 -3.95 2.24
N PHE A 150 3.84 -4.83 2.50
CA PHE A 150 4.56 -5.51 1.44
C PHE A 150 3.66 -6.49 0.67
N PHE A 151 2.72 -7.14 1.36
CA PHE A 151 1.71 -7.98 0.72
C PHE A 151 0.85 -7.17 -0.24
N ASP A 152 0.26 -6.04 0.19
CA ASP A 152 -0.65 -5.23 -0.63
C ASP A 152 0.06 -4.76 -1.93
N ASP A 153 1.29 -4.28 -1.79
CA ASP A 153 2.12 -3.85 -2.93
C ASP A 153 2.48 -5.02 -3.85
N SER A 154 2.83 -6.18 -3.28
CA SER A 154 3.24 -7.36 -4.04
C SER A 154 2.07 -8.02 -4.76
N TYR A 155 0.90 -8.08 -4.11
CA TYR A 155 -0.33 -8.64 -4.65
C TYR A 155 -0.82 -7.83 -5.85
N SER A 156 -0.88 -6.50 -5.71
CA SER A 156 -1.26 -5.61 -6.82
C SER A 156 -0.34 -5.78 -8.04
N LYS A 157 0.97 -5.82 -7.82
CA LYS A 157 1.97 -6.05 -8.88
C LYS A 157 1.83 -7.44 -9.51
N ALA A 158 1.65 -8.48 -8.70
CA ALA A 158 1.56 -9.86 -9.16
C ALA A 158 0.31 -10.07 -10.03
N ILE A 159 -0.85 -9.52 -9.64
CA ILE A 159 -2.08 -9.59 -10.44
C ILE A 159 -1.90 -8.87 -11.79
N GLN A 160 -1.27 -7.70 -11.80
CA GLN A 160 -1.01 -6.98 -13.05
C GLN A 160 -0.06 -7.76 -13.98
N LEU A 161 0.98 -8.38 -13.44
CA LEU A 161 1.91 -9.21 -14.20
C LEU A 161 1.25 -10.48 -14.74
N ALA A 162 0.49 -11.20 -13.90
CA ALA A 162 -0.24 -12.40 -14.29
C ALA A 162 -1.20 -12.11 -15.44
N LYS A 163 -1.95 -11.00 -15.37
CA LYS A 163 -2.84 -10.54 -16.46
C LYS A 163 -2.07 -10.23 -17.74
N ARG A 164 -0.96 -9.48 -17.63
CA ARG A 164 -0.17 -9.06 -18.79
C ARG A 164 0.45 -10.26 -19.53
N HIS A 165 0.89 -11.26 -18.79
CA HIS A 165 1.61 -12.42 -19.33
C HIS A 165 0.73 -13.66 -19.49
N GLN A 166 -0.56 -13.58 -19.13
CA GLN A 166 -1.49 -14.72 -19.11
C GLN A 166 -0.90 -15.91 -18.33
N GLN A 167 -0.33 -15.63 -17.17
CA GLN A 167 0.29 -16.63 -16.31
C GLN A 167 -0.66 -17.01 -15.17
N PRO A 168 -0.70 -18.31 -14.79
CA PRO A 168 -1.52 -18.74 -13.67
C PRO A 168 -0.94 -18.22 -12.36
N PHE A 169 -1.83 -17.87 -11.44
CA PHE A 169 -1.48 -17.25 -10.16
C PHE A 169 -2.41 -17.75 -9.08
N ALA A 170 -1.88 -18.04 -7.89
CA ALA A 170 -2.69 -18.44 -6.74
C ALA A 170 -2.39 -17.61 -5.50
N LEU A 171 -3.45 -17.32 -4.75
CA LEU A 171 -3.44 -16.66 -3.46
C LEU A 171 -3.89 -17.66 -2.41
N LEU A 172 -3.09 -17.82 -1.36
CA LEU A 172 -3.45 -18.58 -0.17
C LEU A 172 -3.52 -17.63 1.03
N LEU A 173 -4.59 -17.72 1.78
CA LEU A 173 -4.76 -17.08 3.10
C LEU A 173 -4.76 -18.18 4.16
N LEU A 174 -3.92 -18.01 5.18
CA LEU A 174 -3.73 -18.96 6.27
C LEU A 174 -4.02 -18.27 7.58
N ASP A 175 -4.73 -18.96 8.47
CA ASP A 175 -4.98 -18.51 9.83
C ASP A 175 -4.72 -19.65 10.83
N LEU A 176 -4.11 -19.32 11.96
CA LEU A 176 -3.76 -20.29 12.99
C LEU A 176 -4.95 -20.64 13.87
N ASP A 177 -5.28 -21.92 13.90
CA ASP A 177 -6.32 -22.43 14.76
C ASP A 177 -5.83 -22.48 16.22
N ASN A 178 -6.64 -21.94 17.12
CA ASN A 178 -6.42 -21.94 18.58
C ASN A 178 -5.22 -21.10 19.06
N PHE A 179 -4.65 -20.23 18.21
CA PHE A 179 -3.50 -19.39 18.58
C PHE A 179 -3.75 -18.52 19.84
N LYS A 180 -4.93 -17.90 19.93
CA LYS A 180 -5.31 -17.10 21.12
C LYS A 180 -5.23 -17.91 22.42
N GLN A 181 -5.61 -19.18 22.40
CA GLN A 181 -5.55 -20.05 23.59
C GLN A 181 -4.11 -20.26 24.06
N VAL A 182 -3.14 -20.33 23.13
CA VAL A 182 -1.72 -20.43 23.48
C VAL A 182 -1.25 -19.17 24.19
N ASN A 183 -1.62 -17.98 23.68
CA ASN A 183 -1.28 -16.72 24.33
C ASN A 183 -1.89 -16.61 25.73
N ASP A 184 -3.16 -17.00 25.87
CA ASP A 184 -3.88 -16.91 27.13
C ASP A 184 -3.34 -17.91 28.19
N LEU A 185 -2.91 -19.11 27.77
CA LEU A 185 -2.47 -20.18 28.69
C LEU A 185 -0.96 -20.19 28.95
N SER A 186 -0.15 -19.87 27.93
CA SER A 186 1.32 -20.03 27.95
C SER A 186 2.07 -18.70 27.77
N GLY A 187 1.35 -17.58 27.66
CA GLY A 187 1.91 -16.25 27.54
C GLY A 187 2.40 -15.91 26.12
N HIS A 188 2.58 -14.61 25.88
CA HIS A 188 2.92 -14.08 24.55
C HIS A 188 4.28 -14.56 24.03
N SER A 189 5.25 -14.84 24.91
CA SER A 189 6.55 -15.37 24.51
C SER A 189 6.44 -16.74 23.83
N THR A 190 5.48 -17.57 24.25
CA THR A 190 5.19 -18.87 23.63
C THR A 190 4.44 -18.68 22.32
N GLY A 191 3.52 -17.71 22.25
CA GLY A 191 2.88 -17.31 21.00
C GLY A 191 3.88 -16.86 19.93
N ASP A 192 4.90 -16.08 20.32
CA ASP A 192 5.96 -15.65 19.41
C ASP A 192 6.75 -16.83 18.85
N GLN A 193 7.03 -17.86 19.68
CA GLN A 193 7.69 -19.09 19.23
C GLN A 193 6.82 -19.89 18.26
N VAL A 194 5.50 -19.93 18.49
CA VAL A 194 4.54 -20.54 17.56
C VAL A 194 4.56 -19.82 16.20
N LEU A 195 4.54 -18.49 16.19
CA LEU A 195 4.58 -17.71 14.96
C LEU A 195 5.89 -17.90 14.18
N LEU A 196 7.02 -17.97 14.89
CA LEU A 196 8.33 -18.28 14.32
C LEU A 196 8.34 -19.68 13.68
N ALA A 197 7.83 -20.69 14.38
CA ALA A 197 7.76 -22.07 13.88
C ALA A 197 6.87 -22.19 12.62
N VAL A 198 5.76 -21.45 12.56
CA VAL A 198 4.90 -21.40 11.36
C VAL A 198 5.65 -20.75 10.20
N ALA A 199 6.36 -19.65 10.44
CA ALA A 199 7.16 -18.99 9.42
C ALA A 199 8.30 -19.89 8.89
N ASP A 200 8.94 -20.69 9.76
CA ASP A 200 9.90 -21.71 9.36
C ASP A 200 9.26 -22.80 8.49
N CYS A 201 8.08 -23.32 8.89
CA CYS A 201 7.33 -24.29 8.10
C CYS A 201 7.00 -23.77 6.69
N MET A 202 6.61 -22.49 6.57
CA MET A 202 6.37 -21.84 5.28
C MET A 202 7.65 -21.76 4.45
N ARG A 203 8.75 -21.26 5.02
CA ARG A 203 10.04 -21.12 4.31
C ARG A 203 10.58 -22.45 3.79
N GLU A 204 10.37 -23.53 4.52
CA GLU A 204 10.84 -24.86 4.11
C GLU A 204 9.89 -25.57 3.13
N THR A 205 8.64 -25.14 3.00
CA THR A 205 7.65 -25.76 2.10
C THR A 205 7.64 -25.09 0.72
N LEU A 206 7.87 -23.78 0.70
CA LEU A 206 7.72 -22.95 -0.49
C LEU A 206 9.06 -22.65 -1.17
N ARG A 207 9.00 -22.30 -2.46
CA ARG A 207 10.17 -21.98 -3.27
C ARG A 207 10.62 -20.54 -3.00
N ALA A 208 11.88 -20.23 -3.32
CA ALA A 208 12.41 -18.87 -3.18
C ALA A 208 11.69 -17.82 -4.06
N THR A 209 11.00 -18.26 -5.12
CA THR A 209 10.19 -17.41 -6.00
C THR A 209 8.82 -17.07 -5.42
N ASP A 210 8.34 -17.87 -4.45
CA ASP A 210 7.05 -17.63 -3.81
C ASP A 210 7.21 -16.52 -2.77
N SER A 211 6.17 -15.68 -2.63
CA SER A 211 6.22 -14.57 -1.68
C SER A 211 5.39 -14.88 -0.44
N LEU A 212 6.03 -14.76 0.73
CA LEU A 212 5.47 -15.12 2.03
C LEU A 212 5.27 -13.89 2.89
N PHE A 213 4.09 -13.77 3.51
CA PHE A 213 3.71 -12.60 4.29
C PHE A 213 3.03 -13.00 5.60
N ARG A 214 3.30 -12.22 6.65
CA ARG A 214 2.46 -12.13 7.84
C ARG A 214 1.54 -10.93 7.65
N PHE A 215 0.26 -11.22 7.43
CA PHE A 215 -0.76 -10.22 7.07
C PHE A 215 -1.47 -9.65 8.31
N GLY A 216 -1.58 -10.45 9.38
CA GLY A 216 -2.22 -10.07 10.64
C GLY A 216 -1.46 -10.59 11.86
N GLY A 217 -2.14 -10.68 13.00
CA GLY A 217 -1.55 -11.21 14.24
C GLY A 217 -1.12 -12.67 14.09
N ASP A 218 -2.07 -13.50 13.64
CA ASP A 218 -1.98 -14.95 13.41
C ASP A 218 -2.37 -15.34 11.97
N GLU A 219 -2.49 -14.34 11.10
CA GLU A 219 -2.85 -14.49 9.69
C GLU A 219 -1.62 -14.35 8.79
N PHE A 220 -1.51 -15.25 7.83
CA PHE A 220 -0.43 -15.32 6.86
C PHE A 220 -1.01 -15.36 5.44
N ALA A 221 -0.26 -14.81 4.49
CA ALA A 221 -0.63 -14.82 3.08
C ALA A 221 0.54 -15.32 2.22
N LEU A 222 0.21 -16.03 1.14
CA LEU A 222 1.17 -16.56 0.20
C LEU A 222 0.75 -16.21 -1.23
N LEU A 223 1.70 -15.70 -2.01
CA LEU A 223 1.52 -15.44 -3.44
C LEU A 223 2.34 -16.46 -4.22
N LEU A 224 1.65 -17.30 -4.98
CA LEU A 224 2.26 -18.36 -5.79
C LEU A 224 2.18 -17.97 -7.26
N GLN A 225 3.34 -17.86 -7.90
CA GLN A 225 3.46 -17.56 -9.32
C GLN A 225 3.61 -18.85 -10.11
N ASP A 226 3.06 -18.89 -11.32
CA ASP A 226 3.19 -20.02 -12.25
C ASP A 226 2.67 -21.34 -11.66
N GLN A 227 1.55 -21.28 -10.93
CA GLN A 227 0.88 -22.44 -10.35
C GLN A 227 -0.57 -22.51 -10.79
N ASP A 228 -0.96 -23.68 -11.32
CA ASP A 228 -2.36 -24.02 -11.54
C ASP A 228 -3.07 -24.37 -10.22
N ALA A 229 -4.39 -24.57 -10.30
CA ALA A 229 -5.22 -24.85 -9.12
C ALA A 229 -4.78 -26.12 -8.37
N ASP A 230 -4.44 -27.19 -9.10
CA ASP A 230 -4.09 -28.49 -8.51
C ASP A 230 -2.74 -28.41 -7.78
N HIS A 231 -1.75 -27.73 -8.35
CA HIS A 231 -0.46 -27.51 -7.71
C HIS A 231 -0.57 -26.59 -6.49
N ALA A 232 -1.37 -25.52 -6.58
CA ALA A 232 -1.62 -24.64 -5.44
C ALA A 232 -2.32 -25.38 -4.29
N GLU A 233 -3.32 -26.22 -4.58
CA GLU A 233 -4.01 -27.07 -3.59
C GLU A 233 -3.04 -28.06 -2.94
N LEU A 234 -2.13 -28.66 -3.71
CA LEU A 234 -1.10 -29.56 -3.20
C LEU A 234 -0.10 -28.84 -2.27
N ILE A 235 0.33 -27.61 -2.61
CA ILE A 235 1.19 -26.79 -1.75
C ILE A 235 0.47 -26.45 -0.45
N ALA A 236 -0.80 -26.02 -0.51
CA ALA A 236 -1.62 -25.74 0.67
C ALA A 236 -1.73 -26.96 1.59
N CYS A 237 -2.03 -28.15 1.03
CA CYS A 237 -2.13 -29.39 1.80
C CYS A 237 -0.80 -29.76 2.46
N ARG A 238 0.32 -29.63 1.73
CA ARG A 238 1.66 -29.90 2.29
C ARG A 238 2.01 -28.95 3.43
N LEU A 239 1.69 -27.67 3.28
CA LEU A 239 1.93 -26.66 4.32
C LEU A 239 1.10 -26.97 5.57
N GLN A 240 -0.20 -27.26 5.40
CA GLN A 240 -1.09 -27.63 6.49
C GLN A 240 -0.59 -28.87 7.23
N GLN A 241 -0.16 -29.90 6.50
CA GLN A 241 0.36 -31.13 7.11
C GLN A 241 1.64 -30.87 7.89
N LYS A 242 2.54 -30.05 7.33
CA LYS A 242 3.80 -29.70 7.98
C LYS A 242 3.58 -28.92 9.27
N ILE A 243 2.67 -27.96 9.26
CA ILE A 243 2.27 -27.19 10.45
C ILE A 243 1.71 -28.13 11.53
N ASN A 244 0.77 -29.01 11.17
CA ASN A 244 0.15 -29.95 12.11
C ASN A 244 1.16 -30.97 12.70
N GLN A 245 2.18 -31.35 11.93
CA GLN A 245 3.21 -32.30 12.36
C GLN A 245 4.38 -31.63 13.10
N HIS A 246 4.46 -30.30 13.11
CA HIS A 246 5.55 -29.59 13.76
C HIS A 246 5.51 -29.83 15.28
N PRO A 247 6.60 -30.31 15.93
CA PRO A 247 6.56 -30.75 17.33
C PRO A 247 6.04 -29.68 18.30
N LEU A 248 6.50 -28.44 18.15
CA LEU A 248 6.06 -27.31 18.99
C LEU A 248 4.56 -27.00 18.79
N LEU A 249 4.09 -27.03 17.54
CA LEU A 249 2.72 -26.64 17.21
C LEU A 249 1.73 -27.72 17.67
N ASN A 250 2.09 -28.99 17.46
CA ASN A 250 1.34 -30.13 17.95
C ASN A 250 1.28 -30.17 19.49
N LEU A 251 2.39 -29.85 20.19
CA LEU A 251 2.42 -29.75 21.65
C LEU A 251 1.36 -28.77 22.18
N HIS A 252 1.15 -27.65 21.48
CA HIS A 252 0.18 -26.62 21.83
C HIS A 252 -1.17 -26.79 21.13
N GLN A 253 -1.39 -27.88 20.40
CA GLN A 253 -2.62 -28.14 19.62
C GLN A 253 -2.97 -27.00 18.65
N VAL A 254 -1.94 -26.37 18.10
CA VAL A 254 -2.05 -25.34 17.07
C VAL A 254 -2.07 -26.00 15.72
N GLY A 255 -3.16 -25.77 14.98
CA GLY A 255 -3.28 -26.14 13.57
C GLY A 255 -3.39 -24.90 12.69
N CYS A 256 -3.76 -25.09 11.43
CA CYS A 256 -4.11 -23.98 10.57
C CYS A 256 -5.27 -24.30 9.63
N SER A 257 -6.04 -23.28 9.32
CA SER A 257 -7.03 -23.28 8.25
C SER A 257 -6.50 -22.46 7.08
N ILE A 258 -6.68 -22.95 5.85
CA ILE A 258 -6.17 -22.31 4.63
C ILE A 258 -7.31 -22.13 3.62
N GLY A 259 -7.52 -20.90 3.19
CA GLY A 259 -8.35 -20.57 2.04
C GLY A 259 -7.50 -20.34 0.80
N LEU A 260 -7.93 -20.90 -0.32
CA LEU A 260 -7.21 -20.84 -1.59
C LEU A 260 -8.11 -20.28 -2.69
N ALA A 261 -7.55 -19.37 -3.48
CA ALA A 261 -8.14 -18.91 -4.73
C ALA A 261 -7.06 -18.87 -5.82
N TRP A 262 -7.46 -19.12 -7.07
CA TRP A 262 -6.57 -19.10 -8.22
C TRP A 262 -7.16 -18.28 -9.37
N LEU A 263 -6.27 -17.65 -10.11
CA LEU A 263 -6.56 -16.97 -11.36
C LEU A 263 -6.05 -17.85 -12.50
N ALA A 264 -6.96 -18.33 -13.34
CA ALA A 264 -6.58 -19.00 -14.58
C ALA A 264 -6.08 -17.97 -15.61
N ALA A 265 -5.15 -18.38 -16.47
CA ALA A 265 -4.49 -17.54 -17.48
C ALA A 265 -5.44 -16.69 -18.35
N GLU A 266 -6.65 -17.18 -18.60
CA GLU A 266 -7.64 -16.56 -19.49
C GLU A 266 -8.79 -15.84 -18.76
N GLN A 267 -8.81 -15.85 -17.42
CA GLN A 267 -9.93 -15.27 -16.66
C GLN A 267 -9.74 -13.76 -16.42
N GLN A 268 -10.82 -13.01 -16.65
CA GLN A 268 -10.92 -11.62 -16.23
C GLN A 268 -11.16 -11.50 -14.72
N GLU A 269 -10.78 -10.33 -14.20
CA GLU A 269 -10.71 -9.97 -12.79
C GLU A 269 -11.93 -10.41 -11.97
N ARG A 270 -11.64 -11.25 -10.98
CA ARG A 270 -12.49 -11.43 -9.81
C ARG A 270 -11.69 -11.00 -8.60
N ASP A 271 -12.37 -10.60 -7.55
CA ASP A 271 -11.73 -10.31 -6.27
C ASP A 271 -11.16 -11.62 -5.69
N LEU A 272 -9.92 -11.94 -6.07
CA LEU A 272 -9.23 -13.17 -5.69
C LEU A 272 -9.00 -13.22 -4.17
N PHE A 273 -8.81 -12.04 -3.56
CA PHE A 273 -8.69 -11.91 -2.12
C PHE A 273 -9.99 -12.31 -1.43
N HIS A 274 -11.12 -11.77 -1.87
CA HIS A 274 -12.43 -12.14 -1.35
C HIS A 274 -12.72 -13.63 -1.50
N GLN A 275 -12.35 -14.27 -2.61
CA GLN A 275 -12.54 -15.72 -2.79
C GLN A 275 -11.69 -16.55 -1.83
N ALA A 276 -10.43 -16.15 -1.63
CA ALA A 276 -9.55 -16.83 -0.69
C ALA A 276 -10.06 -16.66 0.75
N ASP A 277 -10.60 -15.49 1.09
CA ASP A 277 -11.18 -15.19 2.40
C ASP A 277 -12.46 -16.01 2.67
N GLU A 278 -13.37 -16.08 1.71
CA GLU A 278 -14.56 -16.93 1.79
C GLU A 278 -14.20 -18.42 1.92
N ALA A 279 -13.20 -18.88 1.17
CA ALA A 279 -12.68 -20.23 1.31
C ALA A 279 -12.09 -20.47 2.71
N LEU A 280 -11.33 -19.51 3.26
CA LEU A 280 -10.79 -19.60 4.60
C LEU A 280 -11.90 -19.64 5.66
N TYR A 281 -12.92 -18.81 5.51
CA TYR A 281 -14.10 -18.81 6.35
C TYR A 281 -14.83 -20.17 6.34
N GLN A 282 -14.98 -20.78 5.17
CA GLN A 282 -15.53 -22.14 5.03
C GLN A 282 -14.65 -23.18 5.73
N ALA A 283 -13.32 -23.09 5.62
CA ALA A 283 -12.41 -24.00 6.32
C ALA A 283 -12.57 -23.90 7.85
N LYS A 284 -12.69 -22.68 8.38
CA LYS A 284 -12.90 -22.44 9.81
C LYS A 284 -14.25 -22.94 10.31
N THR A 285 -15.32 -22.68 9.58
CA THR A 285 -16.69 -23.04 9.98
C THR A 285 -16.99 -24.53 9.85
N THR A 286 -16.31 -25.24 8.94
CA THR A 286 -16.50 -26.69 8.72
C THR A 286 -15.62 -27.58 9.62
N GLY A 287 -15.06 -27.02 10.69
CA GLY A 287 -14.34 -27.77 11.72
C GLY A 287 -12.85 -27.50 11.86
N LYS A 288 -12.33 -26.42 11.24
CA LYS A 288 -10.92 -25.98 11.33
C LYS A 288 -9.92 -27.02 10.79
N GLY A 289 -8.64 -26.65 10.72
CA GLY A 289 -7.57 -27.57 10.33
C GLY A 289 -7.67 -28.08 8.90
N LYS A 290 -8.25 -27.30 7.98
CA LYS A 290 -8.56 -27.74 6.61
C LYS A 290 -8.07 -26.75 5.57
N VAL A 291 -7.87 -27.26 4.36
CA VAL A 291 -7.71 -26.48 3.15
C VAL A 291 -9.06 -26.44 2.44
N ALA A 292 -9.51 -25.25 2.07
CA ALA A 292 -10.69 -25.06 1.25
C ALA A 292 -10.33 -24.17 0.04
N ALA A 293 -11.01 -24.43 -1.07
CA ALA A 293 -10.87 -23.65 -2.29
C ALA A 293 -12.27 -23.33 -2.82
N GLU A 294 -12.49 -22.10 -3.25
CA GLU A 294 -13.77 -21.75 -3.86
C GLU A 294 -13.83 -22.29 -5.30
N ARG A 295 -14.40 -23.49 -5.48
CA ARG A 295 -14.76 -24.01 -6.80
C ARG A 295 -16.09 -23.42 -7.25
N LEU A 296 -16.06 -22.32 -7.99
CA LEU A 296 -17.26 -21.86 -8.68
C LEU A 296 -17.67 -22.87 -9.75
N SER A 297 -18.88 -23.40 -9.59
CA SER A 297 -19.58 -24.19 -10.60
C SER A 297 -19.86 -23.28 -11.79
N VAL A 298 -19.06 -23.39 -12.86
CA VAL A 298 -19.44 -22.80 -14.15
C VAL A 298 -20.66 -23.57 -14.65
N LYS A 299 -21.85 -22.96 -14.60
CA LYS A 299 -23.01 -23.43 -15.37
C LYS A 299 -22.61 -23.46 -16.84
N GLY A 300 -22.23 -24.63 -17.38
CA GLY A 300 -22.09 -24.82 -18.82
C GLY A 300 -20.90 -25.63 -19.33
N LEU A 301 -19.99 -26.13 -18.49
CA LEU A 301 -18.91 -27.01 -18.95
C LEU A 301 -18.95 -28.36 -18.22
N SER A 302 -19.10 -29.42 -19.00
CA SER A 302 -19.13 -30.82 -18.57
C SER A 302 -17.94 -31.17 -17.69
N GLN A 303 -18.22 -31.79 -16.55
CA GLN A 303 -17.25 -32.36 -15.62
C GLN A 303 -16.14 -33.14 -16.35
N PRO A 304 -14.85 -32.91 -16.05
CA PRO A 304 -13.88 -33.98 -16.14
C PRO A 304 -14.06 -34.91 -14.93
N ARG A 305 -13.86 -36.21 -15.18
CA ARG A 305 -14.27 -37.34 -14.36
C ARG A 305 -13.79 -37.29 -12.90
N SER A 306 -14.67 -37.74 -12.02
CA SER A 306 -14.45 -38.07 -10.61
C SER A 306 -13.10 -38.77 -10.33
N GLY A 307 -12.20 -38.06 -9.65
CA GLY A 307 -11.01 -38.61 -8.98
C GLY A 307 -11.08 -38.49 -7.45
N ILE A 308 -12.26 -38.22 -6.89
CA ILE A 308 -12.48 -38.02 -5.45
C ILE A 308 -12.77 -39.39 -4.82
N ASN A 309 -11.75 -40.03 -4.24
CA ASN A 309 -11.80 -40.97 -3.09
C ASN A 309 -10.58 -41.91 -2.94
N LYS A 310 -9.33 -41.50 -3.22
CA LYS A 310 -8.17 -42.39 -2.94
C LYS A 310 -6.95 -41.82 -2.22
N VAL A 311 -6.79 -40.52 -2.02
CA VAL A 311 -5.54 -40.00 -1.42
C VAL A 311 -5.49 -40.16 0.11
N SER A 312 -6.62 -40.33 0.79
CA SER A 312 -6.67 -40.59 2.25
C SER A 312 -6.53 -42.08 2.64
N ALA A 313 -6.51 -43.02 1.68
CA ALA A 313 -6.52 -44.45 1.98
C ALA A 313 -5.21 -45.19 1.61
N SER A 314 -4.27 -44.58 0.89
CA SER A 314 -3.05 -45.27 0.41
C SER A 314 -1.79 -45.05 1.26
N LEU A 315 -1.86 -44.31 2.38
CA LEU A 315 -0.73 -44.09 3.29
C LEU A 315 -0.85 -44.82 4.64
N ALA A 316 -1.95 -45.53 4.89
CA ALA A 316 -2.14 -46.37 6.10
C ALA A 316 -1.69 -47.83 5.90
N ALA A 317 -1.05 -48.18 4.78
CA ALA A 317 -0.62 -49.55 4.46
C ALA A 317 0.90 -49.70 4.22
N ALA A 318 1.71 -48.72 4.61
CA ALA A 318 3.17 -48.81 4.55
C ALA A 318 3.80 -48.07 5.73
N SER A 319 3.60 -48.58 6.94
CA SER A 319 4.43 -48.41 8.14
C SER A 319 3.91 -49.36 9.21
#